data_AF-A0AAD7IT41-F1
#
_entry.id   AF-A0AAD7IT41-F1
#
_cell.length_a   1.000
_cell.length_b   1.000
_cell.length_c   1.000
_cell.angle_alpha   90.00
_cell.angle_beta   90.00
_cell.angle_gamma   90.00
#
_symmetry.space_group_name_H-M   'P 1'
#
loop_
_entity.id
_entity.type
_entity.pdbx_description
1 polymer ?
#
loop_
_entity_poly.entity_id
_entity_poly.type
_entity_poly.pdbx_seq_one_letter_code
_entity_poly.pdbx_strand_id
1 'polypeptide(L)'
;MSFPSFPPAQQAQIIRANQRDLYHVSSLKDQVETVLRAWLGTRWLSRWDKEVDLLVKLGYYGLTTARATQTLGEEYTDIWQYSAFHRALPPPRLTRAALVLLPTLPAYLLARLDDISPDYGRPSRFRKTLKSLPGALEVLTELNLAVFYINGTYYDLVKRLLGIQKVSSIPQNPHVRPPSYSLLGILLGVRLLYRLVAFLRKNLAAEPSSAKGKRRETSNAQETFLDERPVSMFMGPVNPEGEPAKPAEEDERTMLDVSSIPDALRASRNCTLCLEERTDSCSTECGHLFCWSCIVGWGREKAECPLCRQSLCLTRLLPIYNL
;
A
#
# COMPACT_ATOMS: atom_id res chain seq x y z
N MET A 1 -15.71 4.90 -50.84
CA MET A 1 -14.45 4.76 -50.09
C MET A 1 -14.78 4.76 -48.61
N SER A 2 -14.75 3.60 -47.96
CA SER A 2 -14.83 3.51 -46.51
C SER A 2 -13.52 4.05 -45.93
N PHE A 3 -13.60 5.10 -45.10
CA PHE A 3 -12.42 5.62 -44.40
C PHE A 3 -11.75 4.48 -43.60
N PRO A 4 -10.41 4.45 -43.52
CA PRO A 4 -9.70 3.45 -42.74
C PRO A 4 -10.13 3.56 -41.27
N SER A 5 -10.88 2.57 -40.77
CA SER A 5 -11.24 2.45 -39.36
C SER A 5 -10.15 1.68 -38.64
N PHE A 6 -9.55 2.30 -37.63
CA PHE A 6 -8.56 1.63 -36.80
C PHE A 6 -9.21 0.52 -35.96
N PRO A 7 -8.58 -0.67 -35.86
CA PRO A 7 -9.10 -1.76 -35.03
C PRO A 7 -8.99 -1.44 -33.53
N PRO A 8 -9.86 -2.01 -32.69
CA PRO A 8 -9.71 -1.92 -31.24
C PRO A 8 -8.39 -2.57 -30.79
N ALA A 9 -7.78 -2.03 -29.74
CA ALA A 9 -6.56 -2.58 -29.18
C ALA A 9 -6.78 -3.98 -28.61
N GLN A 10 -5.81 -4.87 -28.84
CA GLN A 10 -5.86 -6.23 -28.32
C GLN A 10 -5.55 -6.26 -26.82
N GLN A 11 -6.06 -7.27 -26.11
CA GLN A 11 -5.79 -7.51 -24.69
C GLN A 11 -4.28 -7.48 -24.38
N ALA A 12 -3.47 -8.21 -25.17
CA ALA A 12 -2.02 -8.28 -25.01
C ALA A 12 -1.34 -6.90 -25.10
N GLN A 13 -1.77 -6.06 -26.05
CA GLN A 13 -1.22 -4.70 -26.22
C GLN A 13 -1.54 -3.85 -25.00
N ILE A 14 -2.80 -3.86 -24.54
CA ILE A 14 -3.23 -3.09 -23.36
C ILE A 14 -2.45 -3.52 -22.11
N ILE A 15 -2.26 -4.82 -21.90
CA ILE A 15 -1.51 -5.36 -20.76
C ILE A 15 -0.04 -4.96 -20.82
N ARG A 16 0.62 -5.14 -21.97
CA ARG A 16 2.04 -4.78 -22.16
C ARG A 16 2.28 -3.29 -21.99
N ALA A 17 1.38 -2.46 -22.53
CA ALA A 17 1.43 -1.01 -22.35
C ALA A 17 1.41 -0.66 -20.86
N ASN A 18 0.43 -1.19 -20.11
CA ASN A 18 0.31 -0.90 -18.69
C ASN A 18 1.51 -1.42 -17.87
N GLN A 19 2.01 -2.62 -18.16
CA GLN A 19 3.22 -3.15 -17.52
C GLN A 19 4.44 -2.27 -17.77
N ARG A 20 4.58 -1.76 -19.01
CA ARG A 20 5.68 -0.87 -19.39
C ARG A 20 5.58 0.48 -18.69
N ASP A 21 4.37 1.04 -18.59
CA ASP A 21 4.13 2.28 -17.84
C ASP A 21 4.48 2.11 -16.36
N LEU A 22 4.04 1.02 -15.73
CA LEU A 22 4.36 0.72 -14.32
C LEU A 22 5.86 0.62 -14.08
N TYR A 23 6.59 -0.05 -14.98
CA TYR A 23 8.04 -0.15 -14.91
C TYR A 23 8.74 1.22 -15.00
N HIS A 24 8.27 2.10 -15.91
CA HIS A 24 8.84 3.43 -16.03
C HIS A 24 8.53 4.33 -14.84
N VAL A 25 7.32 4.22 -14.27
CA VAL A 25 6.92 4.95 -13.07
C VAL A 25 7.74 4.50 -11.86
N SER A 26 7.93 3.18 -11.66
CA SER A 26 8.76 2.67 -10.56
C SER A 26 10.23 3.08 -10.72
N SER A 27 10.78 2.95 -11.93
CA SER A 27 12.15 3.37 -12.21
C SER A 27 12.35 4.88 -11.99
N LEU A 28 11.36 5.71 -12.35
CA LEU A 28 11.40 7.15 -12.09
C LEU A 28 11.32 7.45 -10.60
N LYS A 29 10.49 6.71 -9.85
CA LYS A 29 10.42 6.82 -8.38
C LYS A 29 11.78 6.50 -7.75
N ASP A 30 12.41 5.38 -8.10
CA ASP A 30 13.71 4.98 -7.55
C ASP A 30 14.82 6.02 -7.81
N GLN A 31 14.84 6.61 -9.00
CA GLN A 31 15.76 7.69 -9.36
C GLN A 31 15.51 8.95 -8.53
N VAL A 32 14.24 9.37 -8.41
CA VAL A 32 13.84 10.52 -7.62
C VAL A 32 14.15 10.31 -6.15
N GLU A 33 13.86 9.13 -5.60
CA GLU A 33 14.22 8.77 -4.23
C GLU A 33 15.72 8.83 -3.99
N THR A 34 16.53 8.34 -4.94
CA THR A 34 17.99 8.37 -4.82
C THR A 34 18.51 9.81 -4.73
N VAL A 35 17.96 10.72 -5.54
CA VAL A 35 18.30 12.15 -5.51
C VAL A 35 17.83 12.80 -4.21
N LEU A 36 16.57 12.56 -3.80
CA LEU A 36 16.02 13.13 -2.57
C LEU A 36 16.72 12.60 -1.33
N ARG A 37 17.11 11.32 -1.30
CA ARG A 37 17.89 10.72 -0.22
C ARG A 37 19.27 11.38 -0.08
N ALA A 38 19.91 11.71 -1.19
CA ALA A 38 21.20 12.39 -1.19
C ALA A 38 21.10 13.86 -0.74
N TRP A 39 20.00 14.55 -1.07
CA TRP A 39 19.84 15.99 -0.79
C TRP A 39 19.20 16.29 0.57
N LEU A 40 18.17 15.54 0.95
CA LEU A 40 17.30 15.81 2.10
C LEU A 40 17.41 14.74 3.21
N GLY A 41 18.18 13.69 2.96
CA GLY A 41 18.35 12.56 3.88
C GLY A 41 17.18 11.57 3.87
N THR A 42 17.40 10.41 4.50
CA THR A 42 16.44 9.29 4.55
C THR A 42 15.21 9.60 5.41
N ARG A 43 15.35 10.39 6.50
CA ARG A 43 14.23 10.77 7.39
C ARG A 43 13.17 11.61 6.68
N TRP A 44 13.61 12.60 5.91
CA TRP A 44 12.69 13.42 5.12
C TRP A 44 11.99 12.55 4.06
N LEU A 45 12.74 11.68 3.38
CA LEU A 45 12.19 10.78 2.38
C LEU A 45 11.13 9.84 2.97
N SER A 46 11.38 9.23 4.14
CA SER A 46 10.43 8.35 4.82
C SER A 46 9.15 9.09 5.22
N ARG A 47 9.29 10.32 5.75
CA ARG A 47 8.14 11.16 6.12
C ARG A 47 7.26 11.53 4.93
N TRP A 48 7.86 11.72 3.75
CA TRP A 48 7.18 12.21 2.54
C TRP A 48 7.08 11.16 1.43
N ASP A 49 7.30 9.87 1.70
CA ASP A 49 7.31 8.80 0.68
C ASP A 49 6.01 8.72 -0.13
N LYS A 50 4.86 8.80 0.56
CA LYS A 50 3.54 8.84 -0.07
C LYS A 50 3.40 10.03 -1.03
N GLU A 51 4.05 11.15 -0.72
CA GLU A 51 3.87 12.40 -1.47
C GLU A 51 4.82 12.41 -2.65
N VAL A 52 6.01 11.85 -2.48
CA VAL A 52 6.96 11.56 -3.55
C VAL A 52 6.33 10.62 -4.56
N ASP A 53 5.71 9.52 -4.13
CA ASP A 53 5.00 8.59 -5.02
C ASP A 53 3.87 9.28 -5.81
N LEU A 54 3.07 10.11 -5.14
CA LEU A 54 2.02 10.90 -5.77
C LEU A 54 2.60 11.91 -6.79
N LEU A 55 3.66 12.63 -6.44
CA LEU A 55 4.32 13.60 -7.32
C LEU A 55 4.93 12.94 -8.55
N VAL A 56 5.58 11.78 -8.39
CA VAL A 56 6.13 11.00 -9.50
C VAL A 56 5.04 10.56 -10.46
N LYS A 57 3.93 10.02 -9.95
CA LYS A 57 2.77 9.61 -10.78
C LYS A 57 2.11 10.81 -11.47
N LEU A 58 1.89 11.92 -10.75
CA LEU A 58 1.34 13.14 -11.34
C LEU A 58 2.28 13.75 -12.38
N GLY A 59 3.60 13.72 -12.16
CA GLY A 59 4.59 14.16 -13.12
C GLY A 59 4.56 13.32 -14.40
N TYR A 60 4.62 11.99 -14.26
CA TYR A 60 4.61 11.07 -15.39
C TYR A 60 3.30 11.16 -16.20
N TYR A 61 2.15 10.98 -15.55
CA TYR A 61 0.85 11.00 -16.22
C TYR A 61 0.40 12.41 -16.61
N GLY A 62 0.89 13.44 -15.92
CA GLY A 62 0.67 14.85 -16.28
C GLY A 62 1.41 15.26 -17.55
N LEU A 63 2.68 14.87 -17.68
CA LEU A 63 3.46 15.17 -18.89
C LEU A 63 3.01 14.37 -20.12
N THR A 64 2.44 13.18 -19.90
CA THR A 64 1.92 12.30 -20.96
C THR A 64 0.42 12.53 -21.20
N THR A 65 -0.43 11.88 -20.39
CA THR A 65 -1.88 11.80 -20.58
C THR A 65 -2.55 13.17 -20.50
N ALA A 66 -2.17 14.05 -19.56
CA ALA A 66 -2.82 15.36 -19.45
C ALA A 66 -2.52 16.26 -20.66
N ARG A 67 -1.33 16.17 -21.25
CA ARG A 67 -0.94 16.91 -22.47
C ARG A 67 -1.49 16.33 -23.77
N ALA A 68 -2.26 15.23 -23.71
CA ALA A 68 -2.71 14.45 -24.87
C ALA A 68 -1.56 13.89 -25.72
N THR A 69 -0.42 13.60 -25.08
CA THR A 69 0.61 12.75 -25.67
C THR A 69 0.41 11.31 -25.17
N GLN A 70 0.90 10.34 -25.94
CA GLN A 70 0.87 8.94 -25.53
C GLN A 70 1.78 8.75 -24.30
N THR A 71 1.41 7.80 -23.45
CA THR A 71 2.33 7.26 -22.44
C THR A 71 3.40 6.40 -23.11
N LEU A 72 4.54 6.15 -22.43
CA LEU A 72 5.63 5.37 -23.01
C LEU A 72 5.21 3.92 -23.32
N GLY A 73 4.33 3.34 -22.51
CA GLY A 73 3.75 2.02 -22.77
C GLY A 73 2.74 2.03 -23.92
N GLU A 74 1.98 3.12 -24.07
CA GLU A 74 1.08 3.29 -25.22
C GLU A 74 1.86 3.45 -26.53
N GLU A 75 2.97 4.19 -26.51
CA GLU A 75 3.91 4.31 -27.62
C GLU A 75 4.56 2.95 -27.93
N TYR A 76 5.02 2.22 -26.90
CA TYR A 76 5.63 0.90 -27.07
C TYR A 76 4.73 -0.14 -27.77
N THR A 77 3.42 0.00 -27.65
CA THR A 77 2.45 -0.96 -28.22
C THR A 77 1.61 -0.37 -29.34
N ASP A 78 1.88 0.86 -29.77
CA ASP A 78 1.18 1.55 -30.85
C ASP A 78 -0.34 1.61 -30.61
N ILE A 79 -0.74 2.04 -29.41
CA ILE A 79 -2.14 2.20 -29.02
C ILE A 79 -2.46 3.64 -28.63
N TRP A 80 -3.68 4.07 -28.95
CA TRP A 80 -4.18 5.42 -28.74
C TRP A 80 -5.43 5.42 -27.86
N GLN A 81 -5.60 6.48 -27.08
CA GLN A 81 -6.79 6.68 -26.24
C GLN A 81 -7.95 7.27 -27.06
N TYR A 82 -9.09 6.60 -27.01
CA TYR A 82 -10.33 7.01 -27.67
C TYR A 82 -11.44 7.20 -26.65
N SER A 83 -12.12 8.36 -26.65
CA SER A 83 -13.31 8.55 -25.82
C SER A 83 -14.53 8.01 -26.54
N ALA A 84 -15.16 6.96 -26.02
CA ALA A 84 -16.39 6.40 -26.59
C ALA A 84 -17.59 7.35 -26.39
N PHE A 85 -17.61 8.10 -25.28
CA PHE A 85 -18.70 9.03 -24.95
C PHE A 85 -18.73 10.24 -25.90
N HIS A 86 -17.58 10.92 -26.05
CA HIS A 86 -17.47 12.11 -26.90
C HIS A 86 -17.11 11.78 -28.36
N ARG A 87 -16.83 10.51 -28.66
CA ARG A 87 -16.37 10.01 -29.97
C ARG A 87 -15.21 10.82 -30.56
N ALA A 88 -14.26 11.22 -29.71
CA ALA A 88 -13.15 12.11 -30.06
C ALA A 88 -11.78 11.47 -29.77
N LEU A 89 -10.81 11.74 -30.65
CA LEU A 89 -9.37 11.63 -30.42
C LEU A 89 -8.75 13.03 -30.57
N PRO A 90 -7.99 13.54 -29.58
CA PRO A 90 -7.83 13.03 -28.22
C PRO A 90 -9.07 13.27 -27.32
N PRO A 91 -9.18 12.58 -26.18
CA PRO A 91 -10.24 12.84 -25.19
C PRO A 91 -10.23 14.30 -24.67
N PRO A 92 -11.39 14.84 -24.25
CA PRO A 92 -11.49 16.22 -23.76
C PRO A 92 -10.62 16.47 -22.52
N ARG A 93 -10.21 17.72 -22.31
CA ARG A 93 -9.26 18.13 -21.26
C ARG A 93 -9.70 17.67 -19.85
N LEU A 94 -11.00 17.75 -19.55
CA LEU A 94 -11.54 17.32 -18.26
C LEU A 94 -11.41 15.81 -18.05
N THR A 95 -11.70 15.00 -19.07
CA THR A 95 -11.52 13.54 -18.97
C THR A 95 -10.05 13.14 -18.84
N ARG A 96 -9.13 13.88 -19.47
CA ARG A 96 -7.69 13.67 -19.32
C ARG A 96 -7.22 14.03 -17.91
N ALA A 97 -7.66 15.17 -17.38
CA ALA A 97 -7.37 15.52 -15.99
C ALA A 97 -7.93 14.47 -15.02
N ALA A 98 -9.17 14.02 -15.23
CA ALA A 98 -9.78 12.95 -14.43
C ALA A 98 -9.02 11.63 -14.52
N LEU A 99 -8.49 11.26 -15.70
CA LEU A 99 -7.66 10.06 -15.85
C LEU A 99 -6.39 10.08 -14.99
N VAL A 100 -5.80 11.25 -14.79
CA VAL A 100 -4.58 11.41 -13.99
C VAL A 100 -4.91 11.48 -12.50
N LEU A 101 -5.96 12.23 -12.14
CA LEU A 101 -6.29 12.54 -10.75
C LEU A 101 -7.08 11.42 -10.06
N LEU A 102 -8.00 10.76 -10.76
CA LEU A 102 -8.91 9.78 -10.15
C LEU A 102 -8.22 8.49 -9.68
N PRO A 103 -7.16 7.98 -10.32
CA PRO A 103 -6.42 6.83 -9.79
C PRO A 103 -5.46 7.16 -8.64
N THR A 104 -4.95 8.40 -8.58
CA THR A 104 -3.85 8.79 -7.68
C THR A 104 -4.33 9.50 -6.41
N LEU A 105 -5.32 10.39 -6.52
CA LEU A 105 -5.79 11.20 -5.41
C LEU A 105 -6.63 10.44 -4.36
N PRO A 106 -7.53 9.49 -4.70
CA PRO A 106 -8.40 8.89 -3.69
C PRO A 106 -7.64 8.11 -2.62
N ALA A 107 -6.61 7.35 -3.02
CA ALA A 107 -5.76 6.63 -2.07
C ALA A 107 -5.02 7.59 -1.14
N TYR A 108 -4.50 8.68 -1.69
CA TYR A 108 -3.82 9.73 -0.92
C TYR A 108 -4.75 10.45 0.05
N LEU A 109 -5.92 10.90 -0.43
CA LEU A 109 -6.90 11.61 0.38
C LEU A 109 -7.43 10.73 1.51
N LEU A 110 -7.67 9.44 1.26
CA LEU A 110 -8.13 8.52 2.29
C LEU A 110 -7.07 8.30 3.38
N ALA A 111 -5.80 8.12 2.99
CA ALA A 111 -4.71 7.99 3.95
C ALA A 111 -4.56 9.26 4.80
N ARG A 112 -4.63 10.44 4.17
CA ARG A 112 -4.45 11.72 4.86
C ARG A 112 -5.65 12.16 5.69
N LEU A 113 -6.86 11.77 5.30
CA LEU A 113 -8.08 12.02 6.07
C LEU A 113 -8.13 11.20 7.37
N ASP A 114 -7.53 10.01 7.39
CA ASP A 114 -7.42 9.20 8.60
C ASP A 114 -6.42 9.84 9.58
N ASP A 115 -5.30 10.39 9.09
CA ASP A 115 -4.28 11.09 9.90
C ASP A 115 -4.80 12.42 10.51
N ILE A 116 -5.63 13.18 9.78
CA ILE A 116 -6.09 14.53 10.19
C ILE A 116 -7.31 14.50 11.11
N SER A 117 -8.09 13.41 11.15
CA SER A 117 -9.32 13.35 11.94
C SER A 117 -9.29 12.35 13.11
N PRO A 118 -8.42 12.58 14.11
CA PRO A 118 -8.59 11.94 15.41
C PRO A 118 -9.83 12.54 16.09
N ASP A 119 -10.94 11.84 15.94
CA ASP A 119 -11.92 11.60 17.01
C ASP A 119 -12.92 12.67 17.48
N TYR A 120 -13.17 13.78 16.76
CA TYR A 120 -14.27 14.69 17.13
C TYR A 120 -15.44 14.73 16.13
N GLY A 121 -16.53 14.00 16.45
CA GLY A 121 -17.91 14.47 16.25
C GLY A 121 -18.65 14.25 14.91
N ARG A 122 -18.16 13.48 13.93
CA ARG A 122 -18.89 13.25 12.65
C ARG A 122 -19.87 12.05 12.68
N PRO A 123 -21.01 12.09 11.96
CA PRO A 123 -22.08 11.10 12.07
C PRO A 123 -21.65 9.68 11.66
N SER A 124 -22.03 8.70 12.50
CA SER A 124 -21.65 7.28 12.48
C SER A 124 -21.72 6.58 11.11
N ARG A 125 -22.67 6.94 10.25
CA ARG A 125 -22.87 6.27 8.94
C ARG A 125 -21.77 6.61 7.93
N PHE A 126 -21.37 7.87 7.85
CA PHE A 126 -20.36 8.32 6.88
C PHE A 126 -18.99 7.70 7.17
N ARG A 127 -18.61 7.54 8.45
CA ARG A 127 -17.36 6.87 8.85
C ARG A 127 -17.38 5.38 8.55
N LYS A 128 -18.52 4.69 8.78
CA LYS A 128 -18.68 3.28 8.39
C LYS A 128 -18.55 3.09 6.88
N THR A 129 -19.22 3.92 6.08
CA THR A 129 -19.12 3.87 4.62
C THR A 129 -17.71 4.19 4.13
N LEU A 130 -17.06 5.20 4.71
CA LEU A 130 -15.70 5.61 4.34
C LEU A 130 -14.67 4.52 4.68
N LYS A 131 -14.81 3.84 5.83
CA LYS A 131 -13.96 2.71 6.20
C LYS A 131 -14.19 1.46 5.33
N SER A 132 -15.41 1.23 4.85
CA SER A 132 -15.72 0.11 3.93
C SER A 132 -15.35 0.40 2.46
N LEU A 133 -15.16 1.67 2.11
CA LEU A 133 -14.96 2.10 0.73
C LEU A 133 -13.69 1.51 0.07
N PRO A 134 -12.51 1.48 0.73
CA PRO A 134 -11.30 0.87 0.13
C PRO A 134 -11.50 -0.60 -0.23
N GLY A 135 -12.08 -1.39 0.67
CA GLY A 135 -12.35 -2.81 0.43
C GLY A 135 -13.39 -3.02 -0.69
N ALA A 136 -14.43 -2.18 -0.74
CA ALA A 136 -15.40 -2.23 -1.84
C ALA A 136 -14.77 -1.87 -3.19
N LEU A 137 -13.89 -0.86 -3.22
CA LEU A 137 -13.15 -0.47 -4.43
C LEU A 137 -12.18 -1.58 -4.87
N GLU A 138 -11.51 -2.26 -3.95
CA GLU A 138 -10.63 -3.39 -4.26
C GLU A 138 -11.40 -4.55 -4.92
N VAL A 139 -12.56 -4.92 -4.38
CA VAL A 139 -13.41 -5.95 -5.00
C VAL A 139 -13.90 -5.49 -6.37
N LEU A 140 -14.25 -4.21 -6.52
CA LEU A 140 -14.71 -3.65 -7.78
C LEU A 140 -13.61 -3.59 -8.85
N THR A 141 -12.36 -3.29 -8.47
CA THR A 141 -11.22 -3.32 -9.40
C THR A 141 -10.85 -4.74 -9.79
N GLU A 142 -10.88 -5.71 -8.86
CA GLU A 142 -10.68 -7.13 -9.17
C GLU A 142 -11.79 -7.67 -10.11
N LEU A 143 -13.06 -7.32 -9.86
CA LEU A 143 -14.17 -7.66 -10.76
C LEU A 143 -14.01 -7.02 -12.13
N ASN A 144 -13.59 -5.76 -12.20
CA ASN A 144 -13.32 -5.11 -13.48
C ASN A 144 -12.21 -5.83 -14.26
N LEU A 145 -11.12 -6.20 -13.57
CA LEU A 145 -10.01 -6.92 -14.17
C LEU A 145 -10.43 -8.31 -14.67
N ALA A 146 -11.27 -9.03 -13.92
CA ALA A 146 -11.83 -10.30 -14.38
C ALA A 146 -12.65 -10.14 -15.67
N VAL A 147 -13.52 -9.12 -15.73
CA VAL A 147 -14.31 -8.79 -16.92
C VAL A 147 -13.43 -8.35 -18.08
N PHE A 148 -12.33 -7.62 -17.81
CA PHE A 148 -11.36 -7.23 -18.83
C PHE A 148 -10.71 -8.44 -19.50
N TYR A 149 -10.29 -9.45 -18.73
CA TYR A 149 -9.69 -10.65 -19.32
C TYR A 149 -10.66 -11.46 -20.18
N ILE A 150 -11.96 -11.34 -19.95
CA ILE A 150 -13.00 -12.01 -20.76
C ILE A 150 -13.34 -11.18 -22.02
N ASN A 151 -13.61 -9.88 -21.86
CA ASN A 151 -14.15 -9.03 -22.94
C ASN A 151 -13.10 -8.16 -23.64
N GLY A 152 -11.98 -7.85 -22.99
CA GLY A 152 -10.83 -7.13 -23.56
C GLY A 152 -10.98 -5.62 -23.73
N THR A 153 -11.97 -4.99 -23.12
CA THR A 153 -12.30 -3.58 -23.37
C THR A 153 -11.60 -2.59 -22.43
N TYR A 154 -11.78 -2.74 -21.11
CA TYR A 154 -11.34 -1.75 -20.12
C TYR A 154 -10.48 -2.37 -19.01
N TYR A 155 -9.17 -2.13 -19.03
CA TYR A 155 -8.25 -2.63 -18.00
C TYR A 155 -8.49 -1.99 -16.63
N ASP A 156 -8.55 -0.65 -16.58
CA ASP A 156 -8.78 0.10 -15.33
C ASP A 156 -10.25 0.45 -15.13
N LEU A 157 -10.69 0.45 -13.86
CA LEU A 157 -12.03 0.88 -13.48
C LEU A 157 -12.30 2.34 -13.89
N VAL A 158 -11.32 3.21 -13.71
CA VAL A 158 -11.42 4.64 -14.07
C VAL A 158 -11.67 4.82 -15.57
N LYS A 159 -10.95 4.06 -16.41
CA LYS A 159 -11.13 4.08 -17.87
C LYS A 159 -12.52 3.55 -18.27
N ARG A 160 -13.04 2.56 -17.55
CA ARG A 160 -14.41 2.06 -17.74
C ARG A 160 -15.47 3.10 -17.39
N LEU A 161 -15.34 3.77 -16.26
CA LEU A 161 -16.28 4.82 -15.82
C LEU A 161 -16.27 6.03 -16.77
N LEU A 162 -15.10 6.40 -17.28
CA LEU A 162 -14.95 7.52 -18.23
C LEU A 162 -15.19 7.10 -19.70
N GLY A 163 -15.47 5.82 -19.98
CA GLY A 163 -15.71 5.31 -21.32
C GLY A 163 -14.52 5.45 -22.27
N ILE A 164 -13.30 5.26 -21.77
CA ILE A 164 -12.07 5.44 -22.54
C ILE A 164 -11.59 4.09 -23.04
N GLN A 165 -11.70 3.90 -24.36
CA GLN A 165 -11.27 2.71 -25.06
C GLN A 165 -9.89 2.93 -25.67
N LYS A 166 -9.19 1.85 -25.98
CA LYS A 166 -7.91 1.91 -26.68
C LYS A 166 -8.06 1.36 -28.09
N VAL A 167 -7.43 2.05 -29.04
CA VAL A 167 -7.46 1.72 -30.47
C VAL A 167 -6.02 1.48 -30.91
N SER A 168 -5.77 0.47 -31.74
CA SER A 168 -4.41 0.19 -32.24
C SER A 168 -4.22 0.77 -33.64
N SER A 169 -3.03 1.32 -33.90
CA SER A 169 -2.64 1.71 -35.27
C SER A 169 -2.13 0.52 -36.10
N ILE A 170 -1.85 -0.62 -35.47
CA ILE A 170 -1.38 -1.84 -36.15
C ILE A 170 -2.59 -2.57 -36.74
N PRO A 171 -2.61 -2.85 -38.06
CA PRO A 171 -3.68 -3.62 -38.68
C PRO A 171 -3.67 -5.08 -38.18
N GLN A 172 -4.85 -5.67 -38.06
CA GLN A 172 -4.95 -7.07 -37.64
C GLN A 172 -4.49 -7.99 -38.78
N ASN A 173 -3.51 -8.85 -38.49
CA ASN A 173 -3.08 -9.89 -39.42
C ASN A 173 -4.14 -11.01 -39.45
N PRO A 174 -4.82 -11.27 -40.59
CA PRO A 174 -5.89 -12.27 -40.66
C PRO A 174 -5.39 -13.71 -40.47
N HIS A 175 -4.09 -13.96 -40.67
CA HIS A 175 -3.48 -15.29 -40.57
C HIS A 175 -3.02 -15.66 -39.15
N VAL A 176 -3.02 -14.71 -38.21
CA VAL A 176 -2.51 -14.95 -36.85
C VAL A 176 -3.64 -14.70 -35.85
N ARG A 177 -3.99 -15.72 -35.07
CA ARG A 177 -4.94 -15.56 -33.96
C ARG A 177 -4.21 -14.97 -32.75
N PRO A 178 -4.70 -13.88 -32.14
CA PRO A 178 -4.07 -13.31 -30.96
C PRO A 178 -4.22 -14.27 -29.76
N PRO A 179 -3.29 -14.21 -28.78
CA PRO A 179 -3.39 -15.01 -27.57
C PRO A 179 -4.64 -14.62 -26.75
N SER A 180 -5.40 -15.62 -26.31
CA SER A 180 -6.61 -15.44 -25.49
C SER A 180 -6.28 -15.46 -24.00
N TYR A 181 -6.65 -14.42 -23.25
CA TYR A 181 -6.49 -14.36 -21.80
C TYR A 181 -7.78 -14.69 -21.03
N SER A 182 -8.82 -15.19 -21.70
CA SER A 182 -10.13 -15.49 -21.11
C SER A 182 -10.05 -16.48 -19.94
N LEU A 183 -9.16 -17.48 -20.02
CA LEU A 183 -8.94 -18.46 -18.95
C LEU A 183 -8.46 -17.80 -17.65
N LEU A 184 -7.56 -16.82 -17.75
CA LEU A 184 -7.11 -16.05 -16.58
C LEU A 184 -8.26 -15.27 -15.95
N GLY A 185 -9.17 -14.72 -16.76
CA GLY A 185 -10.39 -14.06 -16.30
C GLY A 185 -11.34 -15.01 -15.55
N ILE A 186 -11.52 -16.23 -16.05
CA ILE A 186 -12.32 -17.26 -15.38
C ILE A 186 -11.70 -17.66 -14.05
N LEU A 187 -10.37 -17.88 -14.00
CA LEU A 187 -9.66 -18.19 -12.75
C LEU A 187 -9.80 -17.06 -11.71
N LEU A 188 -9.70 -15.80 -12.14
CA LEU A 188 -9.96 -14.64 -11.29
C LEU A 188 -11.42 -14.64 -10.78
N GLY A 189 -12.37 -14.96 -11.65
CA GLY A 189 -13.79 -15.09 -11.30
C GLY A 189 -14.03 -16.18 -10.25
N VAL A 190 -13.40 -17.35 -10.39
CA VAL A 190 -13.48 -18.44 -9.40
C VAL A 190 -12.88 -18.01 -8.06
N ARG A 191 -11.73 -17.31 -8.07
CA ARG A 191 -11.12 -16.76 -6.85
C ARG A 191 -12.04 -15.76 -6.14
N LEU A 192 -12.66 -14.87 -6.90
CA LEU A 192 -13.63 -13.89 -6.37
C LEU A 192 -14.87 -14.57 -5.81
N LEU A 193 -15.39 -15.60 -6.50
CA LEU A 193 -16.50 -16.41 -6.02
C LEU A 193 -16.14 -17.13 -4.72
N TYR A 194 -14.95 -17.73 -4.61
CA TYR A 194 -14.49 -18.36 -3.39
C TYR A 194 -14.43 -17.36 -2.22
N ARG A 195 -13.85 -16.17 -2.44
CA ARG A 195 -13.82 -15.08 -1.44
C ARG A 195 -15.22 -14.67 -1.01
N LEU A 196 -16.17 -14.53 -1.94
CA LEU A 196 -17.56 -14.20 -1.67
C LEU A 196 -18.24 -15.31 -0.85
N VAL A 197 -18.11 -16.58 -1.25
CA VAL A 197 -18.70 -17.72 -0.53
C VAL A 197 -18.13 -17.83 0.88
N ALA A 198 -16.82 -17.66 1.04
CA ALA A 198 -16.18 -17.66 2.36
C ALA A 198 -16.69 -16.52 3.25
N PHE A 199 -16.87 -15.31 2.68
CA PHE A 199 -17.44 -14.18 3.39
C PHE A 199 -18.90 -14.41 3.79
N LEU A 200 -19.73 -14.92 2.87
CA LEU A 200 -21.13 -15.25 3.14
C LEU A 200 -21.25 -16.34 4.20
N ARG A 201 -20.44 -17.41 4.16
CA ARG A 201 -20.45 -18.46 5.19
C ARG A 201 -20.10 -17.92 6.58
N LYS A 202 -19.11 -17.02 6.68
CA LYS A 202 -18.74 -16.36 7.93
C LYS A 202 -19.89 -15.50 8.49
N ASN A 203 -20.59 -14.78 7.62
CA ASN A 203 -21.71 -13.93 8.04
C ASN A 203 -22.99 -14.72 8.32
N LEU A 204 -23.24 -15.82 7.60
CA LEU A 204 -24.41 -16.69 7.81
C LEU A 204 -24.29 -17.52 9.09
N ALA A 205 -23.05 -17.86 9.49
CA ALA A 205 -22.78 -18.47 10.79
C ALA A 205 -22.94 -17.48 11.97
N ALA A 206 -23.20 -16.19 11.70
CA ALA A 206 -23.11 -15.14 12.70
C ALA A 206 -24.42 -14.68 13.38
N GLU A 207 -25.64 -15.13 13.01
CA GLU A 207 -26.87 -14.86 13.83
C GLU A 207 -28.09 -15.78 13.54
N PRO A 208 -29.05 -16.00 14.48
CA PRO A 208 -29.02 -15.82 15.94
C PRO A 208 -29.47 -17.09 16.73
N SER A 209 -28.78 -17.42 17.83
CA SER A 209 -29.39 -18.17 18.93
C SER A 209 -29.65 -17.19 20.09
N SER A 210 -30.89 -16.74 20.19
CA SER A 210 -31.40 -16.02 21.36
C SER A 210 -31.90 -17.05 22.37
N ALA A 211 -31.21 -17.13 23.52
CA ALA A 211 -31.76 -17.34 24.88
C ALA A 211 -30.83 -18.15 25.81
N LYS A 212 -29.73 -17.55 26.27
CA LYS A 212 -29.36 -17.43 27.70
C LYS A 212 -27.96 -16.83 27.79
N GLY A 213 -27.82 -15.84 28.66
CA GLY A 213 -26.78 -14.83 28.59
C GLY A 213 -25.35 -15.36 28.60
N LYS A 214 -24.48 -14.64 27.88
CA LYS A 214 -23.09 -14.45 28.28
C LYS A 214 -22.45 -13.33 27.46
N ARG A 215 -21.77 -12.46 28.20
CA ARG A 215 -20.56 -11.69 27.91
C ARG A 215 -20.05 -11.77 26.46
N ARG A 216 -19.97 -10.58 25.87
CA ARG A 216 -19.38 -10.22 24.58
C ARG A 216 -17.98 -10.82 24.38
N GLU A 217 -17.85 -11.75 23.43
CA GLU A 217 -16.59 -12.30 22.93
C GLU A 217 -16.44 -12.02 21.43
N THR A 218 -15.31 -11.43 21.06
CA THR A 218 -14.82 -11.23 19.70
C THR A 218 -14.15 -12.50 19.19
N SER A 219 -14.45 -12.87 17.94
CA SER A 219 -14.05 -14.14 17.34
C SER A 219 -12.59 -14.20 16.86
N ASN A 220 -11.88 -15.23 17.35
CA ASN A 220 -10.98 -16.11 16.61
C ASN A 220 -9.54 -15.65 16.30
N ALA A 221 -8.73 -15.55 17.35
CA ALA A 221 -7.47 -16.32 17.40
C ALA A 221 -7.67 -17.41 18.46
N GLN A 222 -7.03 -18.56 18.33
CA GLN A 222 -7.05 -19.59 19.37
C GLN A 222 -6.23 -19.08 20.56
N GLU A 223 -6.86 -18.25 21.40
CA GLU A 223 -6.24 -17.62 22.55
C GLU A 223 -6.25 -18.59 23.73
N THR A 224 -5.08 -18.89 24.28
CA THR A 224 -4.96 -19.54 25.58
C THR A 224 -5.40 -18.56 26.66
N PHE A 225 -6.19 -19.04 27.62
CA PHE A 225 -6.67 -18.26 28.75
C PHE A 225 -5.92 -18.66 30.02
N LEU A 226 -5.53 -17.66 30.82
CA LEU A 226 -5.02 -17.85 32.18
C LEU A 226 -5.91 -17.01 33.10
N ASP A 227 -6.52 -17.63 34.12
CA ASP A 227 -7.36 -16.96 35.12
C ASP A 227 -8.39 -15.98 34.54
N GLU A 228 -9.17 -16.47 33.56
CA GLU A 228 -10.26 -15.75 32.89
C GLU A 228 -9.85 -14.52 32.05
N ARG A 229 -8.55 -14.34 31.79
CA ARG A 229 -8.04 -13.31 30.87
C ARG A 229 -7.31 -13.96 29.69
N PRO A 230 -7.52 -13.49 28.44
CA PRO A 230 -6.80 -14.03 27.30
C PRO A 230 -5.33 -13.61 27.35
N VAL A 231 -4.42 -14.53 27.02
CA VAL A 231 -2.97 -14.28 27.02
C VAL A 231 -2.58 -13.15 26.06
N SER A 232 -3.35 -12.91 25.00
CA SER A 232 -3.19 -11.78 24.08
C SER A 232 -3.31 -10.42 24.77
N MET A 233 -4.04 -10.33 25.88
CA MET A 233 -4.16 -9.09 26.65
C MET A 233 -2.87 -8.76 27.42
N PHE A 234 -2.05 -9.78 27.69
CA PHE A 234 -0.71 -9.62 28.29
C PHE A 234 0.39 -9.42 27.24
N MET A 235 0.12 -9.78 25.98
CA MET A 235 1.00 -9.52 24.84
C MET A 235 0.47 -8.31 24.07
N GLY A 236 0.90 -7.10 24.47
CA GLY A 236 0.54 -5.85 23.80
C GLY A 236 0.81 -5.88 22.28
N PRO A 237 0.25 -4.92 21.50
CA PRO A 237 0.32 -4.93 20.05
C PRO A 237 1.76 -5.00 19.58
N VAL A 238 2.14 -6.15 19.04
CA VAL A 238 3.41 -6.37 18.36
C VAL A 238 3.26 -5.82 16.95
N ASN A 239 3.36 -4.50 16.79
CA ASN A 239 3.76 -3.95 15.52
C ASN A 239 4.74 -2.78 15.71
N PRO A 240 5.98 -3.07 16.15
CA PRO A 240 6.99 -2.04 16.41
C PRO A 240 7.53 -1.36 15.15
N GLU A 241 7.14 -1.83 13.96
CA GLU A 241 7.66 -1.34 12.67
C GLU A 241 6.83 -0.18 12.08
N GLY A 242 5.61 0.05 12.58
CA GLY A 242 4.68 1.04 12.02
C GLY A 242 4.49 2.31 12.84
N GLU A 243 4.96 2.35 14.09
CA GLU A 243 4.85 3.53 14.95
C GLU A 243 6.10 4.42 14.79
N PRO A 244 5.94 5.75 14.69
CA PRO A 244 7.07 6.66 14.64
C PRO A 244 7.93 6.49 15.90
N ALA A 245 9.25 6.53 15.74
CA ALA A 245 10.18 6.50 16.87
C ALA A 245 9.86 7.65 17.83
N LYS A 246 9.62 7.30 19.09
CA LYS A 246 9.35 8.27 20.16
C LYS A 246 10.63 9.10 20.41
N PRO A 247 10.52 10.43 20.57
CA PRO A 247 11.64 11.26 21.04
C PRO A 247 12.18 10.74 22.37
N ALA A 248 13.48 10.90 22.62
CA ALA A 248 14.11 10.42 23.85
C ALA A 248 13.62 11.19 25.10
N GLU A 249 13.13 12.43 24.93
CA GLU A 249 12.50 13.20 26.02
C GLU A 249 11.13 12.67 26.42
N GLU A 250 10.46 11.90 25.56
CA GLU A 250 9.10 11.36 25.78
C GLU A 250 9.12 9.89 26.25
N ASP A 251 10.31 9.34 26.53
CA ASP A 251 10.48 7.98 27.00
C ASP A 251 10.23 7.85 28.52
N GLU A 252 9.02 7.44 28.90
CA GLU A 252 8.64 7.19 30.29
C GLU A 252 9.40 6.04 30.95
N ARG A 253 10.04 5.15 30.18
CA ARG A 253 10.72 3.96 30.74
C ARG A 253 12.16 4.26 31.13
N THR A 254 12.80 5.24 30.53
CA THR A 254 14.16 5.64 30.87
C THR A 254 14.13 6.55 32.10
N MET A 255 14.77 6.14 33.20
CA MET A 255 14.80 6.93 34.46
C MET A 255 15.78 8.11 34.41
N LEU A 256 16.54 8.26 33.32
CA LEU A 256 17.41 9.40 33.12
C LEU A 256 16.65 10.59 32.54
N ASP A 257 16.85 11.76 33.14
CA ASP A 257 16.41 13.02 32.56
C ASP A 257 17.30 13.40 31.37
N VAL A 258 16.89 12.99 30.18
CA VAL A 258 17.64 13.21 28.93
C VAL A 258 17.83 14.71 28.63
N SER A 259 16.92 15.56 29.12
CA SER A 259 17.01 17.02 28.94
C SER A 259 18.19 17.64 29.70
N SER A 260 18.67 16.97 30.75
CA SER A 260 19.79 17.42 31.58
C SER A 260 21.17 17.06 31.03
N ILE A 261 21.24 16.22 29.99
CA ILE A 261 22.48 15.68 29.45
C ILE A 261 23.06 16.63 28.37
N PRO A 262 24.36 16.99 28.42
CA PRO A 262 25.00 17.78 27.37
C PRO A 262 24.96 17.08 26.00
N ASP A 263 24.69 17.83 24.93
CA ASP A 263 24.54 17.28 23.55
C ASP A 263 25.72 16.41 23.08
N ALA A 264 26.94 16.73 23.51
CA ALA A 264 28.14 15.96 23.19
C ALA A 264 28.09 14.52 23.74
N LEU A 265 27.45 14.33 24.89
CA LEU A 265 27.24 13.02 25.53
C LEU A 265 26.01 12.30 24.97
N ARG A 266 24.99 13.04 24.51
CA ARG A 266 23.79 12.46 23.88
C ARG A 266 24.11 11.68 22.60
N ALA A 267 25.08 12.13 21.80
CA ALA A 267 25.55 11.41 20.62
C ALA A 267 26.11 10.01 20.92
N SER A 268 26.70 9.80 22.10
CA SER A 268 27.19 8.49 22.55
C SER A 268 26.07 7.50 22.91
N ARG A 269 24.85 8.03 23.09
CA ARG A 269 23.66 7.28 23.44
C ARG A 269 22.85 6.81 22.22
N ASN A 270 23.40 6.92 21.02
CA ASN A 270 22.68 6.50 19.82
C ASN A 270 22.58 4.97 19.70
N CYS A 271 21.46 4.48 19.16
CA CYS A 271 21.29 3.09 18.78
C CYS A 271 21.92 2.88 17.41
N THR A 272 22.71 1.82 17.22
CA THR A 272 23.33 1.55 15.91
C THR A 272 22.35 0.98 14.86
N LEU A 273 21.15 0.56 15.28
CA LEU A 273 20.11 0.05 14.38
C LEU A 273 19.25 1.17 13.79
N CYS A 274 18.74 2.09 14.61
CA CYS A 274 17.94 3.22 14.13
C CYS A 274 18.75 4.52 13.93
N LEU A 275 19.99 4.59 14.43
CA LEU A 275 20.87 5.77 14.39
C LEU A 275 20.31 6.99 15.13
N GLU A 276 19.37 6.78 16.05
CA GLU A 276 18.74 7.81 16.88
C GLU A 276 19.13 7.62 18.35
N GLU A 277 18.86 8.61 19.20
CA GLU A 277 19.08 8.49 20.65
C GLU A 277 18.26 7.30 21.19
N ARG A 278 18.88 6.43 21.99
CA ARG A 278 18.26 5.19 22.45
C ARG A 278 17.05 5.48 23.35
N THR A 279 15.91 4.89 22.99
CA THR A 279 14.67 4.82 23.78
C THR A 279 14.36 3.39 24.15
N ASP A 280 13.69 3.17 25.28
CA ASP A 280 13.45 1.83 25.84
C ASP A 280 14.74 0.99 25.83
N SER A 281 15.81 1.52 26.44
CA SER A 281 17.16 0.94 26.33
C SER A 281 17.18 -0.53 26.78
N CYS A 282 17.82 -1.37 25.97
CA CYS A 282 17.93 -2.81 26.20
C CYS A 282 19.38 -3.27 26.00
N SER A 283 19.84 -4.16 26.88
CA SER A 283 21.12 -4.86 26.71
C SER A 283 20.91 -6.28 26.22
N THR A 284 21.82 -6.70 25.36
CA THR A 284 22.00 -8.08 24.90
C THR A 284 22.87 -8.88 25.88
N GLU A 285 22.88 -10.21 25.78
CA GLU A 285 23.73 -11.09 26.62
C GLU A 285 25.23 -10.75 26.53
N CYS A 286 25.66 -10.13 25.42
CA CYS A 286 27.04 -9.67 25.21
C CYS A 286 27.31 -8.24 25.71
N GLY A 287 26.31 -7.56 26.28
CA GLY A 287 26.46 -6.21 26.86
C GLY A 287 26.24 -5.04 25.89
N HIS A 288 25.92 -5.31 24.62
CA HIS A 288 25.64 -4.24 23.65
C HIS A 288 24.23 -3.66 23.82
N LEU A 289 24.12 -2.34 23.67
CA LEU A 289 22.92 -1.55 23.95
C LEU A 289 22.18 -1.11 22.68
N PHE A 290 20.86 -1.29 22.67
CA PHE A 290 19.97 -0.92 21.57
C PHE A 290 18.61 -0.45 22.11
N CYS A 291 17.75 0.12 21.27
CA CYS A 291 16.34 0.25 21.62
C CYS A 291 15.67 -1.13 21.67
N TRP A 292 14.78 -1.36 22.63
CA TRP A 292 14.04 -2.62 22.77
C TRP A 292 13.36 -3.06 21.46
N SER A 293 12.63 -2.15 20.82
CA SER A 293 11.94 -2.41 19.54
C SER A 293 12.90 -2.82 18.42
N CYS A 294 14.04 -2.14 18.33
CA CYS A 294 15.05 -2.37 17.30
C CYS A 294 15.70 -3.76 17.43
N ILE A 295 16.15 -4.12 18.64
CA ILE A 295 16.84 -5.40 18.85
C ILE A 295 15.88 -6.58 18.79
N VAL A 296 14.63 -6.41 19.23
CA VAL A 296 13.59 -7.44 19.09
C VAL A 296 13.22 -7.64 17.62
N GLY A 297 13.13 -6.56 16.82
CA GLY A 297 12.93 -6.65 15.38
C GLY A 297 14.06 -7.42 14.69
N TRP A 298 15.30 -7.02 14.95
CA TRP A 298 16.49 -7.71 14.42
C TRP A 298 16.54 -9.19 14.83
N GLY A 299 16.33 -9.49 16.11
CA GLY A 299 16.42 -10.84 16.66
C GLY A 299 15.39 -11.83 16.10
N ARG A 300 14.29 -11.34 15.49
CA ARG A 300 13.32 -12.17 14.77
C ARG A 300 13.79 -12.58 13.38
N GLU A 301 14.60 -11.74 12.74
CA GLU A 301 15.17 -12.04 11.42
C GLU A 301 16.49 -12.81 11.55
N LYS A 302 17.36 -12.38 12.46
CA LYS A 302 18.68 -12.97 12.73
C LYS A 302 18.96 -13.05 14.23
N ALA A 303 19.10 -14.28 14.74
CA ALA A 303 19.38 -14.55 16.15
C ALA A 303 20.86 -14.32 16.55
N GLU A 304 21.43 -13.19 16.15
CA GLU A 304 22.81 -12.78 16.46
C GLU A 304 22.89 -11.29 16.81
N CYS A 305 23.84 -10.90 17.65
CA CYS A 305 24.07 -9.49 17.98
C CYS A 305 24.60 -8.72 16.74
N PRO A 306 24.03 -7.55 16.38
CA PRO A 306 24.50 -6.75 15.24
C PRO A 306 25.97 -6.30 15.31
N LEU A 307 26.53 -6.19 16.52
CA LEU A 307 27.89 -5.66 16.74
C LEU A 307 28.94 -6.77 16.83
N CYS A 308 28.69 -7.81 17.62
CA CYS A 308 29.68 -8.87 17.87
C CYS A 308 29.30 -10.25 17.32
N ARG A 309 28.11 -10.40 16.71
CA ARG A 309 27.60 -11.66 16.15
C ARG A 309 27.46 -12.82 17.14
N GLN A 310 27.53 -12.54 18.44
CA GLN A 310 27.21 -13.54 19.47
C GLN A 310 25.73 -13.94 19.37
N SER A 311 25.43 -15.22 19.63
CA SER A 311 24.06 -15.74 19.61
C SER A 311 23.15 -14.93 20.53
N LEU A 312 21.97 -14.58 20.03
CA LEU A 312 21.01 -13.73 20.73
C LEU A 312 19.72 -14.52 21.04
N CYS A 313 19.30 -14.52 22.31
CA CYS A 313 18.02 -15.07 22.73
C CYS A 313 17.07 -13.96 23.19
N LEU A 314 15.90 -13.83 22.56
CA LEU A 314 14.93 -12.76 22.85
C LEU A 314 14.43 -12.77 24.30
N THR A 315 14.37 -13.94 24.96
CA THR A 315 13.92 -14.06 26.36
C THR A 315 14.98 -13.64 27.37
N ARG A 316 16.23 -13.45 26.94
CA ARG A 316 17.37 -13.05 27.78
C ARG A 316 17.77 -11.59 27.58
N LEU A 317 17.00 -10.85 26.78
CA LEU A 317 17.16 -9.41 26.66
C LEU A 317 16.80 -8.73 27.97
N LEU A 318 17.68 -7.83 28.43
CA LEU A 318 17.52 -7.14 29.71
C LEU A 318 17.14 -5.68 29.45
N PRO A 319 15.95 -5.22 29.87
CA PRO A 319 15.62 -3.80 29.83
C PRO A 319 16.49 -3.05 30.84
N ILE A 320 17.01 -1.90 30.43
CA ILE A 320 17.88 -1.05 31.23
C ILE A 320 17.23 0.31 31.37
N TYR A 321 16.92 0.65 32.62
CA TYR A 321 16.22 1.88 32.96
C TYR A 321 17.16 2.99 33.48
N ASN A 322 18.35 2.62 33.98
CA ASN A 322 19.22 3.50 34.80
C ASN A 322 20.51 3.98 34.12
N LEU A 323 20.69 3.74 32.82
CA LEU A 323 22.01 3.83 32.16
C LEU A 323 22.09 4.98 31.20
#